data_AF-A0A7K9RDZ6-F1
#
_entry.id   AF-A0A7K9RDZ6-F1
#
_cell.length_a   1.000
_cell.length_b   1.000
_cell.length_c   1.000
_cell.angle_alpha   90.00
_cell.angle_beta   90.00
_cell.angle_gamma   90.00
#
_symmetry.space_group_name_H-M   'P 1'
#
loop_
_entity.id
_entity.type
_entity.pdbx_description
1 polymer ?
#
loop_
_entity_poly.entity_id
_entity_poly.type
_entity_poly.pdbx_seq_one_letter_code
_entity_poly.pdbx_strand_id
1 'polypeptide(L)'
;REEELLYLNFIEDVTNEILKLGLFSNRVLDELFECHIEENKNRLDEGRMRQMLDVLKSELGCCQDNERELIHAGQEFLDLQEDVIEELKCNRKGHRPKKTTKSVDFLEPMDLSLK
;
A
#
# COMPACT_ATOMS: atom_id res chain seq x y z
N ARG A 1 -14.02 14.88 0.84
CA ARG A 1 -13.73 14.22 2.13
C ARG A 1 -13.56 12.71 1.98
N GLU A 2 -14.48 11.98 1.36
CA GLU A 2 -14.29 10.52 1.16
C GLU A 2 -13.00 10.17 0.42
N GLU A 3 -12.61 10.98 -0.57
CA GLU A 3 -11.34 10.83 -1.29
C GLU A 3 -10.11 11.02 -0.37
N GLU A 4 -10.12 12.00 0.54
CA GLU A 4 -9.02 12.22 1.49
C GLU A 4 -8.86 11.03 2.44
N LEU A 5 -9.96 10.41 2.86
CA LEU A 5 -9.92 9.18 3.66
C LEU A 5 -9.27 8.03 2.89
N LEU A 6 -9.46 7.93 1.57
CA LEU A 6 -8.79 6.90 0.76
C LEU A 6 -7.27 7.12 0.71
N TYR A 7 -6.80 8.37 0.63
CA TYR A 7 -5.36 8.66 0.71
C TYR A 7 -4.79 8.40 2.11
N LEU A 8 -5.55 8.69 3.17
CA LEU A 8 -5.14 8.38 4.54
C LEU A 8 -5.04 6.86 4.77
N ASN A 9 -6.04 6.09 4.33
CA ASN A 9 -5.97 4.63 4.41
C ASN A 9 -4.82 4.07 3.57
N PHE A 10 -4.58 4.64 2.39
CA PHE A 10 -3.46 4.23 1.54
C PHE A 10 -2.11 4.37 2.25
N ILE A 11 -1.83 5.54 2.85
CA ILE A 11 -0.55 5.74 3.54
C ILE A 11 -0.48 4.94 4.85
N GLU A 12 -1.61 4.75 5.54
CA GLU A 12 -1.71 3.88 6.71
C GLU A 12 -1.36 2.42 6.34
N ASP A 13 -1.92 1.89 5.26
CA ASP A 13 -1.64 0.53 4.80
C ASP A 13 -0.15 0.36 4.47
N VAL A 14 0.43 1.29 3.69
CA VAL A 14 1.86 1.25 3.33
C VAL A 14 2.75 1.32 4.57
N THR A 15 2.50 2.28 5.47
CA THR A 15 3.34 2.44 6.67
C THR A 15 3.20 1.26 7.62
N ASN A 16 2.02 0.66 7.75
CA ASN A 16 1.83 -0.57 8.52
C ASN A 16 2.60 -1.75 7.92
N GLU A 17 2.61 -1.92 6.59
CA GLU A 17 3.40 -2.99 5.96
C GLU A 17 4.90 -2.77 6.16
N ILE A 18 5.41 -1.53 6.07
CA ILE A 18 6.81 -1.21 6.38
C ILE A 18 7.15 -1.60 7.81
N LEU A 19 6.31 -1.24 8.78
CA LEU A 19 6.53 -1.57 10.19
C LEU A 19 6.50 -3.08 10.45
N LYS A 20 5.66 -3.85 9.73
CA LYS A 20 5.62 -5.31 9.83
C LYS A 20 6.85 -5.98 9.23
N LEU A 21 7.34 -5.47 8.09
CA LEU A 21 8.54 -5.97 7.42
C LEU A 21 9.81 -5.65 8.21
N GLY A 22 9.84 -4.53 8.94
CA GLY A 22 10.97 -4.14 9.77
C GLY A 22 12.07 -3.45 8.97
N LEU A 23 13.27 -4.04 8.89
CA LEU A 23 14.37 -3.48 8.11
C LEU A 23 14.07 -3.57 6.61
N PHE A 24 14.28 -2.47 5.89
CA PHE A 24 14.02 -2.38 4.45
C PHE A 24 15.23 -1.80 3.72
N SER A 25 15.45 -2.28 2.49
CA SER A 25 16.37 -1.64 1.55
C SER A 25 15.62 -0.71 0.62
N ASN A 26 16.33 0.24 -0.01
CA ASN A 26 15.77 1.10 -1.05
C ASN A 26 15.00 0.33 -2.11
N ARG A 27 15.57 -0.82 -2.53
CA ARG A 27 14.95 -1.68 -3.53
C ARG A 27 13.65 -2.32 -3.04
N VAL A 28 13.61 -2.78 -1.80
CA VAL A 28 12.40 -3.38 -1.20
C VAL A 28 11.30 -2.32 -1.06
N LEU A 29 11.65 -1.10 -0.65
CA LEU A 29 10.68 0.00 -0.62
C LEU A 29 10.14 0.33 -2.00
N ASP A 30 10.99 0.38 -3.02
CA ASP A 30 10.56 0.65 -4.40
C ASP A 30 9.57 -0.43 -4.90
N GLU A 31 9.87 -1.71 -4.66
CA GLU A 31 8.99 -2.81 -5.03
C GLU A 31 7.65 -2.77 -4.24
N LEU A 32 7.69 -2.46 -2.94
CA LEU A 32 6.51 -2.28 -2.08
C LEU A 32 5.61 -1.14 -2.60
N PHE A 33 6.22 0.02 -2.88
CA PHE A 33 5.53 1.21 -3.35
C PHE A 33 4.83 1.00 -4.69
N GLU A 34 5.51 0.38 -5.65
CA GLU A 34 4.90 0.05 -6.94
C GLU A 34 3.72 -0.92 -6.77
N CYS A 35 3.81 -1.91 -5.88
CA CYS A 35 2.67 -2.79 -5.58
C CYS A 35 1.46 -2.01 -5.05
N HIS A 36 1.66 -1.14 -4.05
CA HIS A 36 0.56 -0.35 -3.47
C HIS A 36 -0.03 0.66 -4.46
N ILE A 37 0.79 1.28 -5.31
CA ILE A 37 0.33 2.13 -6.41
C ILE A 37 -0.53 1.32 -7.37
N GLU A 38 -0.08 0.14 -7.79
CA GLU A 38 -0.79 -0.68 -8.77
C GLU A 38 -2.16 -1.14 -8.25
N GLU A 39 -2.25 -1.49 -6.96
CA GLU A 39 -3.50 -1.86 -6.30
C GLU A 39 -4.50 -0.69 -6.22
N ASN A 40 -4.00 0.54 -6.07
CA ASN A 40 -4.82 1.73 -5.82
C ASN A 40 -5.03 2.65 -7.02
N LYS A 41 -4.35 2.45 -8.16
CA LYS A 41 -4.42 3.30 -9.37
C LYS A 41 -5.82 3.48 -9.97
N ASN A 42 -6.77 2.60 -9.63
CA ASN A 42 -8.15 2.68 -10.13
C ASN A 42 -9.04 3.61 -9.28
N ARG A 43 -8.55 4.06 -8.12
CA ARG A 43 -9.34 4.83 -7.12
C ARG A 43 -8.62 6.07 -6.60
N LEU A 44 -7.31 6.16 -6.76
CA LEU A 44 -6.47 7.28 -6.35
C LEU A 44 -5.64 7.79 -7.54
N ASP A 45 -5.25 9.06 -7.49
CA ASP A 45 -4.32 9.65 -8.45
C ASP A 45 -2.91 9.12 -8.20
N GLU A 46 -2.30 8.56 -9.25
CA GLU A 46 -0.96 7.97 -9.17
C GLU A 46 0.10 9.02 -8.84
N GLY A 47 0.01 10.22 -9.41
CA GLY A 47 0.98 11.29 -9.15
C GLY A 47 1.01 11.68 -7.68
N ARG A 48 -0.17 11.81 -7.08
CA ARG A 48 -0.32 12.10 -5.65
C ARG A 48 0.13 10.95 -4.77
N MET A 49 -0.17 9.70 -5.13
CA MET A 49 0.37 8.53 -4.41
C MET A 49 1.89 8.52 -4.42
N ARG A 50 2.52 8.73 -5.60
CA ARG A 50 3.98 8.79 -5.73
C ARG A 50 4.58 9.91 -4.87
N GLN A 51 4.00 11.10 -4.88
CA GLN A 51 4.45 12.21 -4.02
C GLN A 51 4.40 11.87 -2.52
N MET A 52 3.32 11.22 -2.06
CA MET A 52 3.21 10.82 -0.66
C MET A 52 4.27 9.78 -0.28
N LEU A 53 4.55 8.84 -1.19
CA LEU A 53 5.56 7.81 -0.99
C LEU A 53 6.99 8.36 -1.05
N ASP A 54 7.27 9.36 -1.89
CA ASP A 54 8.57 10.03 -1.95
C ASP A 54 8.89 10.76 -0.64
N VAL A 55 7.89 11.44 -0.06
CA VAL A 55 8.03 12.07 1.27
C VAL A 55 8.32 11.02 2.33
N LEU A 56 7.54 9.93 2.35
CA LEU A 56 7.76 8.83 3.28
C LEU A 56 9.16 8.21 3.12
N LYS A 57 9.60 7.96 1.88
CA LYS A 57 10.93 7.42 1.57
C LYS A 57 12.04 8.32 2.11
N SER A 58 11.84 9.64 2.03
CA SER A 58 12.77 10.62 2.56
C SER A 58 12.81 10.61 4.09
N GLU A 59 11.65 10.50 4.74
CA GLU A 59 11.55 10.38 6.21
C GLU A 59 12.21 9.11 6.75
N LEU A 60 12.26 8.05 5.94
CA LEU A 60 12.94 6.79 6.25
C LEU A 60 14.46 6.82 5.95
N GLY A 61 15.00 7.94 5.45
CA GLY A 61 16.42 8.07 5.09
C GLY A 61 16.81 7.29 3.83
N CYS A 62 15.82 6.93 3.01
CA CYS A 62 15.98 6.11 1.80
C CYS A 62 15.97 6.94 0.51
N CYS A 63 16.44 8.19 0.58
CA CYS A 63 16.56 9.04 -0.60
C CYS A 63 17.52 8.40 -1.63
N GLN A 64 17.20 8.53 -2.93
CA GLN A 64 18.16 8.32 -4.01
C GLN A 64 19.16 9.48 -3.99
N ASP A 65 20.00 9.55 -2.96
CA ASP A 65 21.19 10.37 -2.98
C ASP A 65 22.13 9.70 -3.98
N ASN A 66 22.00 10.09 -5.25
CA ASN A 66 22.99 9.81 -6.26
C ASN A 66 24.30 10.47 -5.80
N GLU A 67 25.11 9.70 -5.09
CA GLU A 67 26.58 9.75 -5.13
C GLU A 67 27.27 11.05 -4.67
N ARG A 68 26.62 11.90 -3.86
CA ARG A 68 27.27 13.12 -3.36
C ARG A 68 27.28 13.17 -1.83
N GLU A 69 28.44 12.79 -1.32
CA GLU A 69 28.99 13.14 0.00
C GLU A 69 28.55 12.30 1.20
N LEU A 70 28.85 10.98 1.15
CA LEU A 70 29.22 10.22 2.35
C LEU A 70 30.64 10.59 2.80
N ILE A 71 30.82 11.83 3.26
CA ILE A 71 31.93 12.19 4.15
C ILE A 71 31.34 13.00 5.29
N HIS A 72 30.69 12.35 6.27
CA HIS A 72 30.84 12.74 7.67
C HIS A 72 30.12 11.78 8.63
N ALA A 73 30.95 11.08 9.41
CA ALA A 73 30.68 10.52 10.74
C ALA A 73 29.79 9.27 10.86
N GLY A 74 30.45 8.14 11.17
CA GLY A 74 29.88 7.10 12.03
C GLY A 74 29.42 5.83 11.33
N GLN A 75 30.34 5.17 10.63
CA GLN A 75 30.13 3.82 10.12
C GLN A 75 30.13 2.81 11.28
N GLU A 76 28.95 2.54 11.84
CA GLU A 76 28.67 1.36 12.65
C GLU A 76 27.63 0.49 11.92
N PHE A 77 28.12 -0.14 10.85
CA PHE A 77 27.95 -1.56 10.53
C PHE A 77 26.74 -2.28 11.16
N LEU A 78 25.59 -2.30 10.48
CA LEU A 78 24.62 -3.39 10.64
C LEU A 78 24.74 -4.34 9.46
N ASP A 79 25.76 -5.17 9.54
CA ASP A 79 25.94 -6.38 8.75
C ASP A 79 25.21 -7.52 9.50
N LEU A 80 23.92 -7.74 9.23
CA LEU A 80 23.26 -9.00 9.57
C LEU A 80 22.12 -9.33 8.57
N GLN A 81 22.48 -10.21 7.64
CA GLN A 81 21.69 -11.32 7.09
C GLN A 81 20.64 -11.02 5.99
N GLU A 82 21.11 -11.22 4.76
CA GLU A 82 20.38 -11.47 3.52
C GLU A 82 19.69 -12.85 3.52
N ASP A 83 18.74 -13.10 4.43
CA ASP A 83 18.11 -14.43 4.57
C ASP A 83 16.57 -14.41 4.78
N VAL A 84 15.83 -13.48 4.15
CA VAL A 84 14.37 -13.61 3.97
C VAL A 84 13.90 -12.96 2.66
N ILE A 85 14.31 -13.49 1.50
CA ILE A 85 13.80 -13.05 0.16
C ILE A 85 12.92 -14.13 -0.47
N GLU A 86 11.97 -14.71 0.27
CA GLU A 86 10.96 -15.60 -0.34
C GLU A 86 9.49 -15.30 -0.02
N GLU A 87 9.16 -14.32 0.84
CA GLU A 87 7.75 -14.11 1.25
C GLU A 87 7.05 -12.85 0.70
N LEU A 88 7.71 -12.02 -0.12
CA LEU A 88 7.03 -10.93 -0.86
C LEU A 88 6.60 -11.40 -2.26
N LYS A 89 5.95 -12.56 -2.35
CA LYS A 89 5.06 -12.83 -3.47
C LYS A 89 3.75 -12.13 -3.16
N CYS A 90 3.39 -11.12 -3.96
CA CYS A 90 2.01 -10.62 -4.03
C CYS A 90 1.08 -11.81 -4.33
N ASN A 91 0.56 -12.43 -3.28
CA ASN A 91 -0.22 -13.67 -3.33
C ASN A 91 -1.67 -13.41 -2.91
N ARG A 92 -2.20 -12.20 -3.14
CA ARG A 92 -3.63 -11.95 -2.94
C ARG A 92 -4.42 -12.49 -4.14
N LYS A 93 -4.70 -13.80 -4.12
CA LYS A 93 -5.77 -14.43 -4.90
C LYS A 93 -7.11 -13.81 -4.53
N GLY A 94 -7.54 -12.81 -5.29
CA GLY A 94 -8.88 -12.23 -5.25
C GLY A 94 -9.62 -12.48 -6.55
N HIS A 95 -10.30 -13.61 -6.63
CA HIS A 95 -11.15 -14.02 -7.74
C HIS A 95 -12.28 -12.99 -7.96
N ARG A 96 -12.31 -12.33 -9.12
CA ARG A 96 -13.38 -11.39 -9.50
C ARG A 96 -14.43 -12.14 -10.33
N PRO A 97 -15.62 -12.47 -9.81
CA PRO A 97 -16.74 -12.75 -10.69
C PRO A 97 -17.41 -11.42 -11.07
N LYS A 98 -17.25 -11.01 -12.34
CA LYS A 98 -18.24 -10.14 -12.98
C LYS A 98 -19.46 -11.00 -13.30
N LYS A 99 -20.64 -10.64 -12.79
CA LYS A 99 -21.93 -11.01 -13.40
C LYS A 99 -22.87 -9.82 -13.35
N THR A 100 -23.08 -9.21 -14.50
CA THR A 100 -24.32 -8.53 -14.86
C THR A 100 -25.46 -9.55 -14.82
N THR A 101 -26.67 -9.14 -14.41
CA THR A 101 -27.96 -9.35 -15.12
C THR A 101 -29.15 -9.10 -14.19
N LYS A 102 -29.99 -8.16 -14.62
CA LYS A 102 -31.37 -7.81 -14.25
C LYS A 102 -32.16 -8.88 -13.46
N SER A 103 -32.77 -8.49 -12.34
CA SER A 103 -34.07 -9.04 -11.93
C SER A 103 -34.97 -7.95 -11.38
N VAL A 104 -36.12 -7.86 -12.01
CA VAL A 104 -37.27 -7.01 -11.72
C VAL A 104 -38.14 -7.73 -10.67
N ASP A 105 -38.76 -6.93 -9.80
CA ASP A 105 -39.91 -7.21 -8.93
C ASP A 105 -39.87 -8.36 -7.92
N PHE A 106 -40.29 -8.01 -6.70
CA PHE A 106 -41.47 -8.56 -6.00
C PHE A 106 -41.15 -8.76 -4.52
N LEU A 107 -41.36 -7.71 -3.72
CA LEU A 107 -41.61 -7.86 -2.29
C LEU A 107 -42.97 -7.21 -2.02
N GLU A 108 -44.00 -8.06 -2.04
CA GLU A 108 -45.30 -7.75 -1.47
C GLU A 108 -45.17 -7.50 0.05
N PRO A 109 -45.94 -6.57 0.60
CA PRO A 109 -45.99 -6.31 2.04
C PRO A 109 -46.84 -7.38 2.74
N MET A 110 -46.25 -8.11 3.68
CA MET A 110 -47.02 -8.92 4.63
C MET A 110 -47.38 -8.07 5.85
N ASP A 111 -48.68 -7.75 5.92
CA ASP A 111 -49.40 -7.20 7.05
C ASP A 111 -49.37 -8.17 8.24
N LEU A 112 -49.01 -7.67 9.41
CA LEU A 112 -49.17 -8.40 10.68
C LEU A 112 -49.98 -7.51 11.61
N SER A 113 -51.26 -7.87 11.69
CA SER A 113 -52.27 -7.22 12.52
C SER A 113 -51.89 -7.20 14.00
N LEU A 114 -52.11 -6.03 14.61
CA LEU A 114 -52.16 -5.79 16.04
C LEU A 114 -53.16 -6.72 16.75
N LYS A 115 -52.81 -7.16 17.95
CA LYS A 115 -53.77 -7.62 18.95
C LYS A 115 -53.37 -7.14 20.34
#